data_AF-A0A1C6GBP4-F1
#
_entry.id   AF-A0A1C6GBP4-F1
#
_cell.length_a   1.000
_cell.length_b   1.000
_cell.length_c   1.000
_cell.angle_alpha   90.00
_cell.angle_beta   90.00
_cell.angle_gamma   90.00
#
_symmetry.space_group_name_H-M   'P 1'
#
loop_
_entity.id
_entity.type
_entity.pdbx_description
1 polymer ?
#
loop_
_entity_poly.entity_id
_entity_poly.type
_entity_poly.pdbx_seq_one_letter_code
_entity_poly.pdbx_strand_id
1 'polypeptide(L)'
;MKEAGLTRSMSKKGCSPDNSACEGFFGRLKNEMFYCRDWKDVSIDKFIDILDAYIHWYAEKRRKLSLNGMSPIQFRKSLGLIA
;
A
#
# COMPACT_ATOMS: atom_id res chain seq x y z
N MET A 1 -5.84 7.43 -17.70
CA MET A 1 -5.69 6.04 -18.18
C MET A 1 -5.34 6.01 -19.66
N LYS A 2 -6.25 6.31 -20.59
CA LYS A 2 -5.93 6.36 -22.04
C LYS A 2 -4.86 7.40 -22.40
N GLU A 3 -4.99 8.62 -21.88
CA GLU A 3 -4.01 9.71 -22.09
C GLU A 3 -2.65 9.42 -21.44
N ALA A 4 -2.63 8.61 -20.39
CA ALA A 4 -1.41 8.19 -19.71
C ALA A 4 -0.81 6.89 -20.30
N GLY A 5 -1.37 6.35 -21.39
CA GLY A 5 -0.95 5.08 -21.98
C GLY A 5 -1.18 3.85 -21.10
N LEU A 6 -2.04 3.95 -20.08
CA LEU A 6 -2.31 2.87 -19.12
C LEU A 6 -3.56 2.08 -19.50
N THR A 7 -3.40 0.77 -19.64
CA THR A 7 -4.51 -0.17 -19.84
C THR A 7 -5.28 -0.33 -18.53
N ARG A 8 -6.57 0.00 -18.54
CA ARG A 8 -7.48 -0.26 -17.41
C ARG A 8 -7.68 -1.76 -17.27
N SER A 9 -7.41 -2.30 -16.08
CA SER A 9 -7.88 -3.63 -15.70
C SER A 9 -8.99 -3.47 -14.68
N MET A 10 -10.20 -3.94 -15.02
CA MET A 10 -11.26 -4.20 -14.05
C MET A 10 -11.16 -5.69 -13.78
N SER A 11 -10.66 -6.09 -12.60
CA SER A 11 -10.38 -7.48 -12.21
C SER A 11 -11.36 -8.46 -12.84
N LYS A 12 -10.85 -9.51 -13.51
CA LYS A 12 -11.73 -10.45 -14.21
C LYS A 12 -12.64 -11.15 -13.20
N LYS A 13 -13.91 -11.38 -13.58
CA LYS A 13 -14.84 -12.16 -12.74
C LYS A 13 -14.22 -13.54 -12.46
N GLY A 14 -14.03 -13.86 -11.18
CA GLY A 14 -13.37 -15.10 -10.74
C GLY A 14 -11.84 -15.05 -10.64
N CYS A 15 -11.19 -13.91 -10.91
CA CYS A 15 -9.74 -13.75 -10.77
C CYS A 15 -9.41 -12.88 -9.55
N SER A 16 -9.56 -13.44 -8.34
CA SER A 16 -9.19 -12.75 -7.09
C SER A 16 -7.71 -12.32 -6.99
N PRO A 17 -6.73 -12.99 -7.63
CA PRO A 17 -5.34 -12.54 -7.58
C PRO A 17 -5.12 -11.12 -8.09
N ASP A 18 -5.92 -10.66 -9.07
CA ASP A 18 -5.83 -9.32 -9.66
C ASP A 18 -5.98 -8.20 -8.63
N ASN A 19 -6.79 -8.41 -7.59
CA ASN A 19 -7.04 -7.42 -6.53
C ASN A 19 -6.32 -7.73 -5.21
N SER A 20 -5.87 -8.98 -5.04
CA SER A 20 -5.33 -9.50 -3.77
C SER A 20 -4.22 -8.64 -3.16
N ALA A 21 -3.32 -8.09 -3.97
CA ALA A 21 -2.22 -7.25 -3.50
C ALA A 21 -2.73 -5.93 -2.90
N CYS A 22 -3.70 -5.29 -3.56
CA CYS A 22 -4.34 -4.06 -3.08
C CYS A 22 -5.17 -4.34 -1.82
N GLU A 23 -5.98 -5.40 -1.83
CA GLU A 23 -6.77 -5.82 -0.65
C GLU A 23 -5.88 -6.07 0.57
N GLY A 24 -4.76 -6.77 0.37
CA GLY A 24 -3.81 -7.05 1.43
C GLY A 24 -3.17 -5.79 2.01
N PHE A 25 -2.88 -4.79 1.17
CA PHE A 25 -2.40 -3.49 1.64
C PHE A 25 -3.47 -2.72 2.43
N PHE A 26 -4.66 -2.52 1.86
CA PHE A 26 -5.73 -1.77 2.52
C PHE A 26 -6.23 -2.44 3.80
N GLY A 27 -6.24 -3.78 3.84
CA GLY A 27 -6.52 -4.53 5.06
C GLY A 27 -5.52 -4.21 6.18
N ARG A 28 -4.22 -4.17 5.86
CA ARG A 28 -3.18 -3.82 6.85
C ARG A 28 -3.25 -2.37 7.28
N LEU A 29 -3.41 -1.45 6.33
CA LEU A 29 -3.54 -0.03 6.61
C LEU A 29 -4.69 0.23 7.59
N LYS A 30 -5.85 -0.37 7.33
CA LYS A 30 -7.01 -0.19 8.22
C LYS A 30 -6.75 -0.78 9.60
N ASN A 31 -6.21 -1.99 9.70
CA ASN A 31 -5.96 -2.63 10.99
C ASN A 31 -4.84 -1.97 11.82
N GLU A 32 -3.76 -1.53 11.17
CA GLU A 32 -2.57 -1.05 11.87
C GLU A 32 -2.62 0.47 12.13
N MET A 33 -3.23 1.24 11.22
CA MET A 33 -3.25 2.70 11.30
C MET A 33 -4.63 3.25 11.67
N PHE A 34 -5.72 2.72 11.11
CA PHE A 34 -7.03 3.36 11.18
C PHE A 34 -7.89 2.92 12.36
N TYR A 35 -8.04 1.60 12.54
CA TYR A 35 -8.92 1.01 13.55
C TYR A 35 -8.38 1.21 14.96
N CYS A 36 -9.29 1.18 15.94
CA CYS A 36 -9.00 1.38 17.36
C CYS A 36 -8.37 2.74 17.70
N ARG A 37 -8.62 3.77 16.87
CA ARG A 37 -8.24 5.16 17.13
C ARG A 37 -9.47 6.07 17.08
N ASP A 38 -9.50 7.09 17.93
CA ASP A 38 -10.49 8.17 17.81
C ASP A 38 -9.92 9.26 16.88
N TRP A 39 -10.77 9.74 15.98
CA TRP A 39 -10.44 10.72 14.94
C TRP A 39 -11.24 12.02 15.08
N LYS A 40 -12.11 12.15 16.10
CA LYS A 40 -13.00 13.32 16.27
C LYS A 40 -12.25 14.65 16.33
N ASP A 41 -11.07 14.67 16.94
CA ASP A 41 -10.26 15.88 17.14
C ASP A 41 -9.10 16.00 16.13
N VAL A 42 -9.08 15.14 15.11
CA VAL A 42 -8.03 15.13 14.08
C VAL A 42 -8.56 15.84 12.85
N SER A 43 -7.92 16.94 12.45
CA SER A 43 -8.25 17.62 11.20
C SER A 43 -7.95 16.72 10.01
N ILE A 44 -8.63 16.97 8.88
CA ILE A 44 -8.41 16.21 7.64
C ILE A 44 -6.95 16.33 7.18
N ASP A 45 -6.35 17.52 7.24
CA ASP A 45 -4.95 17.71 6.88
C ASP A 45 -4.03 16.85 7.74
N LYS A 46 -4.28 16.82 9.06
CA LYS A 46 -3.48 16.01 9.97
C LYS A 46 -3.67 14.51 9.72
N PHE A 47 -4.89 14.10 9.37
CA PHE A 47 -5.17 12.72 8.98
C PHE A 47 -4.40 12.34 7.71
N ILE A 48 -4.36 13.22 6.71
CA ILE A 48 -3.60 13.02 5.47
C ILE A 48 -2.11 12.84 5.76
N ASP A 49 -1.51 13.68 6.63
CA ASP A 49 -0.11 13.54 7.03
C ASP A 49 0.17 12.19 7.71
N ILE A 50 -0.73 11.73 8.58
CA ILE A 50 -0.60 10.44 9.27
C ILE A 50 -0.69 9.29 8.27
N LEU A 51 -1.62 9.38 7.32
CA LEU A 51 -1.80 8.40 6.26
C LEU A 51 -0.57 8.34 5.35
N ASP A 52 -0.05 9.47 4.92
CA ASP A 52 1.15 9.59 4.10
C ASP A 52 2.37 8.97 4.79
N ALA A 53 2.58 9.33 6.07
CA ALA A 53 3.65 8.76 6.88
C ALA A 53 3.56 7.23 7.01
N TYR A 54 2.34 6.69 7.15
CA TYR A 54 2.12 5.24 7.17
C TYR A 54 2.46 4.60 5.82
N ILE A 55 2.08 5.21 4.70
CA ILE A 55 2.38 4.71 3.35
C ILE A 55 3.89 4.67 3.11
N HIS A 56 4.61 5.74 3.45
CA HIS A 56 6.07 5.79 3.35
C HIS A 56 6.73 4.73 4.23
N TRP A 57 6.30 4.61 5.49
CA TRP A 57 6.81 3.57 6.38
C TRP A 57 6.55 2.16 5.82
N TYR A 58 5.35 1.89 5.30
CA TYR A 58 5.00 0.60 4.73
C TYR A 58 5.87 0.25 3.51
N ALA A 59 6.13 1.22 2.63
CA ALA A 59 6.89 1.02 1.42
C ALA A 59 8.40 0.87 1.67
N GLU A 60 8.96 1.69 2.57
CA GLU A 60 10.40 1.85 2.74
C GLU A 60 10.97 1.06 3.90
N LYS A 61 10.22 0.90 4.99
CA LYS A 61 10.74 0.43 6.29
C LYS A 61 10.14 -0.88 6.76
N ARG A 62 8.93 -1.23 6.31
CA ARG A 62 8.25 -2.45 6.76
C ARG A 62 8.96 -3.72 6.28
N ARG A 63 9.56 -4.46 7.20
CA ARG A 63 10.12 -5.78 6.91
C ARG A 63 9.04 -6.82 6.65
N LYS A 64 9.15 -7.56 5.55
CA LYS A 64 8.28 -8.69 5.23
C LYS A 64 9.09 -9.97 5.13
N LEU A 65 8.75 -10.98 5.94
CA LEU A 65 9.41 -12.29 5.90
C LEU A 65 9.28 -12.95 4.52
N SER A 66 8.13 -12.79 3.87
CA SER A 66 7.91 -13.26 2.49
C SER A 66 8.80 -12.59 1.44
N LEU A 67 9.45 -11.48 1.79
CA LEU A 67 10.41 -10.74 0.96
C LEU A 67 11.82 -10.83 1.57
N ASN A 68 12.16 -11.95 2.22
CA ASN A 68 13.46 -12.17 2.87
C ASN A 68 13.80 -11.08 3.91
N GLY A 69 12.78 -10.52 4.58
CA GLY A 69 12.96 -9.46 5.57
C GLY A 69 13.18 -8.07 4.98
N MET A 70 13.17 -7.90 3.66
CA MET A 70 13.28 -6.60 3.00
C MET A 70 11.97 -5.82 3.07
N SER A 71 12.07 -4.50 2.91
CA SER A 71 10.91 -3.66 2.60
C SER A 71 10.43 -3.82 1.16
N PRO A 72 9.17 -3.46 0.85
CA PRO A 72 8.68 -3.52 -0.52
C PRO A 72 9.57 -2.80 -1.54
N ILE A 73 10.07 -1.60 -1.22
CA ILE A 73 10.99 -0.87 -2.10
C ILE A 73 12.34 -1.58 -2.19
N GLN A 74 12.92 -2.03 -1.08
CA GLN A 74 14.19 -2.77 -1.12
C GLN A 74 14.10 -4.03 -1.98
N PHE A 75 13.02 -4.79 -1.83
CA PHE A 75 12.76 -5.97 -2.65
C PHE A 75 12.64 -5.62 -4.13
N ARG A 76 11.87 -4.58 -4.48
CA ARG A 76 11.77 -4.13 -5.88
C ARG A 76 13.11 -3.65 -6.45
N LYS A 77 13.96 -2.99 -5.64
CA LYS A 77 15.33 -2.62 -6.02
C LYS A 77 16.20 -3.85 -6.28
N SER A 78 16.12 -4.88 -5.44
CA SER A 78 16.85 -6.14 -5.65
C SER A 78 16.45 -6.87 -6.94
N LEU A 79 15.23 -6.63 -7.44
CA LEU A 79 14.75 -7.15 -8.72
C LEU A 79 15.09 -6.25 -9.93
N GLY A 80 15.75 -5.10 -9.72
CA GLY A 80 16.02 -4.13 -10.79
C GLY A 80 14.78 -3.44 -11.36
N LEU A 81 13.65 -3.47 -10.64
CA LEU A 81 12.36 -2.92 -11.11
C LEU A 81 12.17 -1.43 -10.82
N ILE A 82 13.11 -0.83 -10.10
CA ILE A 82 13.15 0.59 -9.75
C ILE A 82 14.62 1.02 -9.70
N ALA A 83 14.89 2.17 -10.33
CA ALA A 83 16.20 2.82 -10.38
C ALA A 83 16.61 3.39 -9.00
#